data_AF-A0A229RUD8-F1
#
_entry.id   AF-A0A229RUD8-F1
#
_cell.length_a   1.000
_cell.length_b   1.000
_cell.length_c   1.000
_cell.angle_alpha   90.00
_cell.angle_beta   90.00
_cell.angle_gamma   90.00
#
_symmetry.space_group_name_H-M   'P 1'
#
loop_
_entity.id
_entity.type
_entity.pdbx_description
1 polymer ?
#
loop_
_entity_poly.entity_id
_entity_poly.type
_entity_poly.pdbx_seq_one_letter_code
_entity_poly.pdbx_strand_id
1 'polypeptide(L)'
;MTSTTSTVRTWELLAPRVERGRTTTVATATRAGGGRTRNCDAAAVAHYATAGTVSAAVVDGKGTSAETAATMAVCAQAAARYAARYGALQGLLDAGRMIADPGQRFADVDGVAAVAVVRPGAPTTVVHVGRARAYTWDGAVLHRLTEDHTHGQQLRHQGHTEAQAAAQDHLQRVTLARSSVGTAPTVLTDDRLVLLTTDGVHDALTHDQMTALVRASHHDSAALADALVAAAARYTQDGQADDATVAVIALG
;
A
#
# COMPACT_ATOMS: atom_id res chain seq x y z
N MET A 1 -6.32 -61.16 3.00
CA MET A 1 -5.40 -60.08 3.39
C MET A 1 -4.73 -59.55 2.13
N THR A 2 -5.36 -58.59 1.47
CA THR A 2 -4.84 -57.93 0.27
C THR A 2 -4.15 -56.65 0.69
N SER A 3 -2.82 -56.63 0.56
CA SER A 3 -1.96 -55.47 0.80
C SER A 3 -2.16 -54.46 -0.35
N THR A 4 -2.67 -53.28 -0.04
CA THR A 4 -2.77 -52.16 -0.98
C THR A 4 -1.59 -51.23 -0.77
N THR A 5 -0.62 -51.27 -1.68
CA THR A 5 0.55 -50.39 -1.67
C THR A 5 0.10 -48.96 -2.00
N SER A 6 0.13 -48.07 -1.00
CA SER A 6 -0.14 -46.64 -1.17
C SER A 6 1.04 -45.98 -1.88
N THR A 7 0.84 -45.47 -3.10
CA THR A 7 1.82 -44.66 -3.82
C THR A 7 1.71 -43.21 -3.32
N VAL A 8 2.63 -42.79 -2.45
CA VAL A 8 2.78 -41.39 -2.06
C VAL A 8 3.33 -40.62 -3.25
N ARG A 9 2.53 -39.72 -3.83
CA ARG A 9 3.00 -38.74 -4.82
C ARG A 9 3.70 -37.60 -4.08
N THR A 10 5.01 -37.56 -4.17
CA THR A 10 5.82 -36.41 -3.75
C THR A 10 5.54 -35.23 -4.67
N TRP A 11 5.06 -34.12 -4.09
CA TRP A 11 4.98 -32.84 -4.78
C TRP A 11 6.41 -32.30 -4.95
N GLU A 12 6.91 -32.38 -6.18
CA GLU A 12 8.13 -31.67 -6.56
C GLU A 12 7.86 -30.18 -6.42
N LEU A 13 8.50 -29.54 -5.43
CA LEU A 13 8.55 -28.09 -5.33
C LEU A 13 9.17 -27.59 -6.63
N LEU A 14 8.35 -27.00 -7.50
CA LEU A 14 8.82 -26.28 -8.68
C LEU A 14 9.86 -25.27 -8.21
N ALA A 15 11.14 -25.57 -8.49
CA ALA A 15 12.22 -24.63 -8.24
C ALA A 15 11.87 -23.33 -8.98
N PRO A 16 11.88 -22.16 -8.31
CA PRO A 16 11.58 -20.91 -8.98
C PRO A 16 12.57 -20.76 -10.15
N ARG A 17 12.02 -20.59 -11.36
CA ARG A 17 12.81 -20.15 -12.51
C ARG A 17 13.35 -18.78 -12.13
N VAL A 18 14.62 -18.71 -11.78
CA VAL A 18 15.32 -17.43 -11.61
C VAL A 18 15.46 -16.83 -13.01
N GLU A 19 14.47 -16.06 -13.43
CA GLU A 19 14.63 -15.13 -14.54
C GLU A 19 15.67 -14.10 -14.12
N ARG A 20 16.94 -14.35 -14.49
CA ARG A 20 17.97 -13.33 -14.43
C ARG A 20 17.60 -12.25 -15.44
N GLY A 21 17.39 -11.02 -14.97
CA GLY A 21 17.41 -9.85 -15.86
C GLY A 21 16.27 -8.85 -15.72
N ARG A 22 15.26 -9.06 -14.86
CA ARG A 22 14.24 -8.02 -14.62
C ARG A 22 14.75 -6.99 -13.62
N THR A 23 15.03 -5.78 -14.09
CA THR A 23 15.31 -4.64 -13.22
C THR A 23 14.02 -4.21 -12.54
N THR A 24 13.99 -4.22 -11.21
CA THR A 24 12.90 -3.61 -10.43
C THR A 24 13.31 -2.19 -10.06
N THR A 25 12.56 -1.20 -10.52
CA THR A 25 12.70 0.19 -10.06
C THR A 25 11.64 0.50 -9.03
N VAL A 26 12.03 1.21 -7.97
CA VAL A 26 11.09 1.73 -6.98
C VAL A 26 11.41 3.19 -6.73
N ALA A 27 10.36 4.01 -6.70
CA ALA A 27 10.46 5.40 -6.29
C ALA A 27 9.31 5.74 -5.32
N THR A 28 9.55 6.71 -4.47
CA THR A 28 8.55 7.24 -3.54
C THR A 28 8.55 8.74 -3.60
N ALA A 29 7.37 9.35 -3.53
CA ALA A 29 7.23 10.79 -3.35
C ALA A 29 6.25 11.05 -2.21
N THR A 30 6.52 12.08 -1.41
CA THR A 30 5.64 12.52 -0.33
C THR A 30 5.63 14.02 -0.26
N ARG A 31 4.49 14.63 0.05
CA ARG A 31 4.35 16.07 0.20
C ARG A 31 3.36 16.41 1.30
N ALA A 32 3.76 17.36 2.14
CA ALA A 32 2.88 17.93 3.14
C ALA A 32 1.72 18.69 2.48
N GLY A 33 0.51 18.50 3.01
CA GLY A 33 -0.67 19.24 2.60
C GLY A 33 -0.58 20.72 2.95
N GLY A 34 -1.00 21.59 2.02
CA GLY A 34 -1.14 23.02 2.29
C GLY A 34 -2.10 23.26 3.45
N GLY A 35 -1.64 23.92 4.52
CA GLY A 35 -2.43 24.17 5.73
C GLY A 35 -2.23 23.14 6.85
N ARG A 36 -1.54 22.02 6.60
CA ARG A 36 -1.14 21.08 7.66
C ARG A 36 0.14 21.55 8.33
N THR A 37 0.24 21.36 9.64
CA THR A 37 1.44 21.74 10.42
C THR A 37 2.60 20.78 10.19
N ARG A 38 2.31 19.51 9.85
CA ARG A 38 3.28 18.44 9.60
C ARG A 38 2.70 17.42 8.64
N ASN A 39 3.59 16.80 7.87
CA ASN A 39 3.29 15.64 7.07
C ASN A 39 3.23 14.39 7.96
N CYS A 40 2.06 13.78 8.09
CA CYS A 40 1.85 12.54 8.83
C CYS A 40 1.82 11.30 7.93
N ASP A 41 2.04 11.45 6.63
CA ASP A 41 2.34 10.32 5.77
C ASP A 41 3.82 9.95 5.81
N ALA A 42 4.10 8.70 5.45
CA ALA A 42 5.44 8.23 5.16
C ALA A 42 5.45 7.14 4.08
N ALA A 43 6.57 7.06 3.36
CA ALA A 43 6.87 5.93 2.49
C ALA A 43 8.26 5.38 2.79
N ALA A 44 8.46 4.09 2.55
CA ALA A 44 9.76 3.46 2.66
C ALA A 44 9.93 2.34 1.65
N VAL A 45 11.19 2.10 1.28
CA VAL A 45 11.61 1.04 0.36
C VAL A 45 12.66 0.18 1.05
N ALA A 46 12.60 -1.13 0.83
CA ALA A 46 13.63 -2.04 1.29
C ALA A 46 14.00 -3.05 0.20
N HIS A 47 15.30 -3.29 0.06
CA HIS A 47 15.87 -4.29 -0.83
C HIS A 47 16.50 -5.40 0.03
N TYR A 48 16.09 -6.64 -0.20
CA TYR A 48 16.73 -7.81 0.39
C TYR A 48 17.55 -8.52 -0.70
N ALA A 49 18.76 -8.00 -0.91
CA ALA A 49 19.63 -8.33 -2.04
C ALA A 49 19.91 -9.83 -2.17
N THR A 50 20.06 -10.56 -1.05
CA THR A 50 20.35 -12.00 -1.07
C THR A 50 19.24 -12.84 -1.68
N ALA A 51 17.98 -12.36 -1.64
CA ALA A 51 16.83 -13.03 -2.25
C ALA A 51 16.31 -12.30 -3.50
N GLY A 52 16.92 -11.17 -3.88
CA GLY A 52 16.40 -10.32 -4.96
C GLY A 52 15.02 -9.70 -4.67
N THR A 53 14.60 -9.66 -3.40
CA THR A 53 13.28 -9.12 -3.02
C THR A 53 13.33 -7.61 -2.93
N VAL A 54 12.32 -6.93 -3.47
CA VAL A 54 12.08 -5.50 -3.26
C VAL A 54 10.73 -5.33 -2.60
N SER A 55 10.62 -4.36 -1.71
CA SER A 55 9.34 -4.01 -1.09
C SER A 55 9.22 -2.50 -0.92
N ALA A 56 7.98 -2.03 -0.98
CA ALA A 56 7.64 -0.65 -0.64
C ALA A 56 6.44 -0.63 0.29
N ALA A 57 6.39 0.38 1.15
CA ALA A 57 5.27 0.66 2.02
C ALA A 57 4.90 2.14 1.93
N VAL A 58 3.60 2.42 1.99
CA VAL A 58 3.06 3.74 2.32
C VAL A 58 2.25 3.63 3.59
N VAL A 59 2.34 4.64 4.44
CA VAL A 59 1.61 4.75 5.70
C VAL A 59 1.05 6.16 5.78
N ASP A 60 -0.21 6.29 6.18
CA ASP A 60 -0.90 7.55 6.42
C ASP A 60 -1.37 7.58 7.87
N GLY A 61 -0.88 8.57 8.61
CA GLY A 61 -1.16 8.75 10.02
C GLY A 61 -2.26 9.75 10.28
N LYS A 62 -3.13 9.44 11.24
CA LYS A 62 -4.20 10.34 11.66
C LYS A 62 -3.65 11.61 12.33
N GLY A 63 -4.06 12.77 11.82
CA GLY A 63 -3.82 14.07 12.46
C GLY A 63 -2.62 14.81 11.89
N THR A 64 -1.97 15.64 12.73
CA THR A 64 -0.87 16.55 12.31
C THR A 64 0.22 16.70 13.38
N SER A 65 0.27 15.81 14.37
CA SER A 65 1.22 15.90 15.50
C SER A 65 2.64 15.47 15.12
N ALA A 66 3.64 15.94 15.87
CA ALA A 66 5.03 15.55 15.64
C ALA A 66 5.25 14.06 15.90
N GLU A 67 4.53 13.55 16.90
CA GLU A 67 4.53 12.18 17.35
C GLU A 67 3.97 11.25 16.27
N THR A 68 2.88 11.65 15.61
CA THR A 68 2.30 10.89 14.49
C THR A 68 3.28 10.84 13.33
N ALA A 69 3.80 11.98 12.89
CA ALA A 69 4.77 12.05 11.79
C ALA A 69 6.01 11.17 12.05
N ALA A 70 6.59 11.25 13.26
CA ALA A 70 7.73 10.42 13.64
C ALA A 70 7.37 8.93 13.64
N THR A 71 6.21 8.58 14.21
CA THR A 71 5.77 7.18 14.32
C THR A 71 5.47 6.57 12.94
N MET A 72 4.82 7.31 12.04
CA MET A 72 4.53 6.83 10.68
C MET A 72 5.81 6.60 9.87
N ALA A 73 6.82 7.47 10.03
CA ALA A 73 8.12 7.25 9.42
C ALA A 73 8.78 5.94 9.88
N VAL A 74 8.69 5.62 11.18
CA VAL A 74 9.20 4.34 11.71
C VAL A 74 8.35 3.16 11.22
N CYS A 75 7.03 3.29 11.21
CA CYS A 75 6.12 2.24 10.74
C CYS A 75 6.36 1.90 9.26
N ALA A 76 6.53 2.90 8.39
CA ALA A 76 6.84 2.67 6.98
C ALA A 76 8.16 1.90 6.81
N GLN A 77 9.21 2.30 7.54
CA GLN A 77 10.50 1.61 7.50
C GLN A 77 10.42 0.17 8.01
N ALA A 78 9.72 -0.05 9.11
CA ALA A 78 9.50 -1.39 9.66
C ALA A 78 8.72 -2.25 8.65
N ALA A 79 7.61 -1.73 8.12
CA ALA A 79 6.79 -2.40 7.14
C ALA A 79 7.60 -2.86 5.93
N ALA A 80 8.34 -1.95 5.29
CA ALA A 80 9.17 -2.30 4.13
C ALA A 80 10.26 -3.33 4.51
N ARG A 81 11.03 -3.10 5.57
CA ARG A 81 12.14 -4.00 5.94
C ARG A 81 11.68 -5.42 6.28
N TYR A 82 10.62 -5.55 7.07
CA TYR A 82 10.07 -6.85 7.44
C TYR A 82 9.33 -7.49 6.27
N ALA A 83 8.68 -6.71 5.40
CA ALA A 83 8.05 -7.23 4.20
C ALA A 83 9.06 -7.84 3.21
N ALA A 84 10.21 -7.19 3.00
CA ALA A 84 11.27 -7.71 2.14
C ALA A 84 11.80 -9.09 2.59
N ARG A 85 11.76 -9.37 3.90
CA ARG A 85 12.32 -10.60 4.48
C ARG A 85 11.27 -11.67 4.76
N TYR A 86 10.09 -11.28 5.22
CA TYR A 86 9.06 -12.18 5.74
C TYR A 86 7.73 -12.11 4.96
N GLY A 87 7.60 -11.17 4.02
CA GLY A 87 6.41 -11.00 3.17
C GLY A 87 5.49 -9.85 3.60
N ALA A 88 4.68 -9.38 2.64
CA ALA A 88 3.88 -8.16 2.76
C ALA A 88 2.99 -8.13 4.01
N LEU A 89 2.27 -9.22 4.27
CA LEU A 89 1.39 -9.33 5.45
C LEU A 89 2.18 -9.19 6.76
N GLN A 90 3.30 -9.91 6.89
CA GLN A 90 4.10 -9.86 8.12
C GLN A 90 4.69 -8.45 8.34
N GLY A 91 5.17 -7.80 7.28
CA GLY A 91 5.66 -6.43 7.36
C GLY A 91 4.59 -5.44 7.84
N LEU A 92 3.38 -5.52 7.28
CA LEU A 92 2.27 -4.69 7.71
C LEU A 92 1.91 -4.93 9.18
N LEU A 93 1.80 -6.20 9.60
CA LEU A 93 1.45 -6.56 10.98
C LEU A 93 2.54 -6.14 11.98
N ASP A 94 3.81 -6.25 11.62
CA ASP A 94 4.91 -5.81 12.48
C ASP A 94 4.92 -4.29 12.67
N ALA A 95 4.59 -3.51 11.63
CA ALA A 95 4.38 -2.08 11.78
C ALA A 95 3.18 -1.76 12.69
N GLY A 96 2.06 -2.48 12.52
CA GLY A 96 0.89 -2.35 13.41
C GLY A 96 1.19 -2.62 14.88
N ARG A 97 1.99 -3.64 15.17
CA ARG A 97 2.41 -3.97 16.54
C ARG A 97 3.22 -2.87 17.22
N MET A 98 3.88 -1.99 16.45
CA MET A 98 4.62 -0.86 17.02
C MET A 98 3.73 0.21 17.63
N ILE A 99 2.47 0.31 17.18
CA ILE A 99 1.49 1.32 17.63
C ILE A 99 0.31 0.71 18.39
N ALA A 100 0.19 -0.62 18.42
CA ALA A 100 -0.87 -1.34 19.11
C ALA A 100 -0.64 -1.54 20.62
N ASP A 101 0.33 -0.86 21.25
CA ASP A 101 0.59 -1.03 22.69
C ASP A 101 -0.35 -0.17 23.55
N PRO A 102 -1.21 -0.78 24.41
CA PRO A 102 -2.14 -0.07 25.28
C PRO A 102 -1.48 0.87 26.30
N GLY A 103 -0.19 0.67 26.59
CA GLY A 103 0.61 1.48 27.52
C GLY A 103 1.33 2.66 26.87
N GLN A 104 1.15 2.89 25.56
CA GLN A 104 1.83 3.97 24.86
C GLN A 104 1.41 5.34 25.37
N ARG A 105 2.41 6.22 25.48
CA ARG A 105 2.24 7.63 25.90
C ARG A 105 1.34 8.43 24.94
N PHE A 106 1.13 7.93 23.72
CA PHE A 106 0.38 8.57 22.65
C PHE A 106 -0.70 7.62 22.10
N ALA A 107 -1.68 7.28 22.93
CA ALA A 107 -2.75 6.32 22.59
C ALA A 107 -3.58 6.68 21.34
N ASP A 108 -3.48 7.93 20.86
CA ASP A 108 -4.20 8.42 19.67
C ASP A 108 -3.41 8.27 18.35
N VAL A 109 -2.13 7.84 18.41
CA VAL A 109 -1.33 7.64 17.19
C VAL A 109 -1.77 6.34 16.51
N ASP A 110 -2.36 6.48 15.34
CA ASP A 110 -2.78 5.38 14.49
C ASP A 110 -2.75 5.81 13.02
N GLY A 111 -2.94 4.87 12.12
CA GLY A 111 -2.89 5.14 10.70
C GLY A 111 -3.43 4.00 9.84
N VAL A 112 -3.18 4.10 8.55
CA VAL A 112 -3.52 3.14 7.52
C VAL A 112 -2.28 2.84 6.68
N ALA A 113 -2.21 1.70 6.01
CA ALA A 113 -1.00 1.33 5.28
C ALA A 113 -1.28 0.40 4.10
N ALA A 114 -0.44 0.50 3.08
CA ALA A 114 -0.35 -0.49 2.01
C ALA A 114 1.11 -0.88 1.82
N VAL A 115 1.35 -2.17 1.58
CA VAL A 115 2.68 -2.78 1.44
C VAL A 115 2.69 -3.66 0.20
N ALA A 116 3.68 -3.49 -0.66
CA ALA A 116 3.93 -4.33 -1.82
C ALA A 116 5.28 -5.04 -1.72
N VAL A 117 5.34 -6.28 -2.18
CA VAL A 117 6.56 -7.10 -2.24
C VAL A 117 6.68 -7.75 -3.62
N VAL A 118 7.82 -7.52 -4.25
CA VAL A 118 8.25 -8.15 -5.50
C VAL A 118 9.31 -9.19 -5.18
N ARG A 119 9.11 -10.42 -5.64
CA ARG A 119 10.12 -11.49 -5.59
C ARG A 119 10.43 -11.99 -6.99
N PRO A 120 11.68 -12.39 -7.28
CA PRO A 120 12.02 -12.96 -8.58
C PRO A 120 11.14 -14.17 -8.93
N GLY A 121 10.49 -14.14 -10.10
CA GLY A 121 9.67 -15.24 -10.60
C GLY A 121 8.32 -15.44 -9.90
N ALA A 122 7.84 -14.45 -9.14
CA ALA A 122 6.54 -14.51 -8.47
C ALA A 122 5.70 -13.24 -8.75
N PRO A 123 4.36 -13.33 -8.69
CA PRO A 123 3.49 -12.15 -8.74
C PRO A 123 3.83 -11.16 -7.63
N THR A 124 3.59 -9.87 -7.88
CA THR A 124 3.70 -8.84 -6.85
C THR A 124 2.62 -9.07 -5.80
N THR A 125 3.03 -9.18 -4.54
CA THR A 125 2.12 -9.36 -3.40
C THR A 125 1.81 -8.01 -2.77
N VAL A 126 0.54 -7.67 -2.64
CA VAL A 126 0.05 -6.44 -2.02
C VAL A 126 -0.81 -6.77 -0.81
N VAL A 127 -0.62 -6.05 0.29
CA VAL A 127 -1.47 -6.10 1.48
C VAL A 127 -1.77 -4.68 1.93
N HIS A 128 -3.01 -4.42 2.36
CA HIS A 128 -3.40 -3.10 2.86
C HIS A 128 -4.32 -3.18 4.08
N VAL A 129 -4.39 -2.08 4.81
CA VAL A 129 -5.41 -1.79 5.81
C VAL A 129 -5.88 -0.34 5.67
N GLY A 130 -7.15 -0.09 5.97
CA GLY A 130 -7.73 1.25 5.97
C GLY A 130 -8.00 1.77 4.56
N ARG A 131 -7.72 3.06 4.35
CA ARG A 131 -7.90 3.76 3.06
C ARG A 131 -6.63 3.90 2.24
N ALA A 132 -5.52 3.30 2.66
CA ALA A 132 -4.39 3.15 1.77
C ALA A 132 -4.80 2.27 0.58
N ARG A 133 -4.48 2.72 -0.64
CA ARG A 133 -4.87 2.02 -1.86
C ARG A 133 -3.68 1.51 -2.64
N ALA A 134 -3.91 0.42 -3.37
CA ALA A 134 -2.99 -0.03 -4.40
C ALA A 134 -3.67 -0.10 -5.76
N TYR A 135 -2.88 0.17 -6.80
CA TYR A 135 -3.29 0.09 -8.20
C TYR A 135 -2.25 -0.66 -9.01
N THR A 136 -2.67 -1.17 -10.16
CA THR A 136 -1.80 -1.81 -11.13
C THR A 136 -2.13 -1.39 -12.56
N TRP A 137 -1.18 -1.50 -13.48
CA TRP A 137 -1.34 -1.06 -14.87
C TRP A 137 -1.00 -2.19 -15.83
N ASP A 138 -1.99 -2.56 -16.64
CA ASP A 138 -1.88 -3.66 -17.62
C ASP A 138 -1.28 -3.23 -18.98
N GLY A 139 -0.86 -1.96 -19.10
CA GLY A 139 -0.42 -1.34 -20.36
C GLY A 139 -1.46 -0.39 -20.97
N ALA A 140 -2.72 -0.49 -20.57
CA ALA A 140 -3.82 0.27 -21.13
C ALA A 140 -4.77 0.89 -20.09
N VAL A 141 -5.03 0.19 -18.98
CA VAL A 141 -5.99 0.55 -17.94
C VAL A 141 -5.34 0.46 -16.56
N LEU A 142 -5.67 1.45 -15.71
CA LEU A 142 -5.26 1.47 -14.31
C LEU A 142 -6.32 0.74 -13.51
N HIS A 143 -5.97 -0.40 -12.90
CA HIS A 143 -6.89 -1.18 -12.09
C HIS A 143 -6.62 -0.92 -10.61
N ARG A 144 -7.67 -0.67 -9.84
CA ARG A 144 -7.56 -0.64 -8.38
C ARG A 144 -7.53 -2.08 -7.85
N LEU A 145 -6.53 -2.39 -7.03
CA LEU A 145 -6.34 -3.72 -6.43
C LEU A 145 -7.02 -3.87 -5.07
N THR A 146 -7.16 -2.78 -4.33
CA THR A 146 -7.60 -2.80 -2.94
C THR A 146 -9.00 -2.23 -2.77
N GLU A 147 -9.67 -2.60 -1.70
CA GLU A 147 -10.96 -2.05 -1.32
C GLU A 147 -10.87 -1.42 0.07
N ASP A 148 -11.41 -0.22 0.24
CA ASP A 148 -11.20 0.55 1.46
C ASP A 148 -11.87 -0.12 2.66
N HIS A 149 -11.19 -0.12 3.81
CA HIS A 149 -11.76 -0.63 5.05
C HIS A 149 -12.55 0.47 5.78
N THR A 150 -13.53 1.09 5.12
CA THR A 150 -14.37 2.17 5.66
C THR A 150 -15.80 1.72 5.92
N HIS A 151 -16.53 2.49 6.72
CA HIS A 151 -17.97 2.27 6.88
C HIS A 151 -18.71 2.55 5.58
N GLY A 152 -18.32 3.58 4.83
CA GLY A 152 -18.86 3.85 3.49
C GLY A 152 -18.74 2.65 2.56
N GLN A 153 -17.57 2.01 2.51
CA GLN A 153 -17.40 0.80 1.69
C GLN A 153 -18.27 -0.38 2.15
N GLN A 154 -18.45 -0.55 3.46
CA GLN A 154 -19.39 -1.54 3.99
C GLN A 154 -20.83 -1.25 3.55
N LEU A 155 -21.26 0.01 3.57
CA LEU A 155 -22.60 0.40 3.14
C LEU A 155 -22.80 0.13 1.64
N ARG A 156 -21.77 0.33 0.80
CA ARG A 156 -21.81 -0.07 -0.63
C ARG A 156 -22.03 -1.56 -0.78
N HIS A 157 -21.30 -2.40 -0.04
CA HIS A 157 -21.50 -3.87 -0.02
C HIS A 157 -22.90 -4.29 0.41
N GLN A 158 -23.51 -3.52 1.31
CA GLN A 158 -24.86 -3.75 1.81
C GLN A 158 -25.96 -3.22 0.87
N GLY A 159 -25.58 -2.63 -0.28
CA GLY A 159 -26.53 -2.12 -1.28
C GLY A 159 -27.16 -0.77 -0.94
N HIS A 160 -26.58 0.00 -0.01
CA HIS A 160 -27.01 1.37 0.25
C HIS A 160 -26.69 2.31 -0.93
N THR A 161 -27.37 3.45 -0.96
CA THR A 161 -27.13 4.47 -1.99
C THR A 161 -25.73 5.06 -1.86
N GLU A 162 -25.15 5.49 -2.98
CA GLU A 162 -23.83 6.14 -3.00
C GLU A 162 -23.79 7.37 -2.09
N ALA A 163 -24.87 8.14 -2.01
CA ALA A 163 -24.95 9.30 -1.11
C ALA A 163 -24.84 8.92 0.38
N GLN A 164 -25.46 7.81 0.79
CA GLN A 164 -25.36 7.30 2.16
C GLN A 164 -23.96 6.75 2.46
N ALA A 165 -23.38 6.03 1.50
CA ALA A 165 -22.05 5.45 1.63
C ALA A 165 -20.95 6.53 1.67
N ALA A 166 -20.96 7.47 0.73
CA ALA A 166 -19.96 8.53 0.62
C ALA A 166 -19.87 9.40 1.89
N ALA A 167 -21.02 9.67 2.53
CA ALA A 167 -21.07 10.39 3.80
C ALA A 167 -20.31 9.68 4.94
N GLN A 168 -19.95 8.41 4.78
CA GLN A 168 -19.31 7.56 5.78
C GLN A 168 -17.92 7.06 5.35
N ASP A 169 -17.37 7.56 4.24
CA ASP A 169 -16.03 7.15 3.76
C ASP A 169 -14.90 7.57 4.70
N HIS A 170 -15.10 8.64 5.48
CA HIS A 170 -14.13 9.10 6.48
C HIS A 170 -14.06 8.19 7.73
N LEU A 171 -14.99 7.25 7.91
CA LEU A 171 -15.05 6.37 9.08
C LEU A 171 -14.28 5.07 8.83
N GLN A 172 -13.05 5.01 9.32
CA GLN A 172 -12.19 3.83 9.25
C GLN A 172 -12.72 2.69 10.13
N ARG A 173 -12.81 1.48 9.57
CA ARG A 173 -13.16 0.24 10.30
C ARG A 173 -11.94 -0.56 10.72
N VAL A 174 -10.88 -0.52 9.93
CA VAL A 174 -9.62 -1.21 10.19
C VAL A 174 -8.49 -0.20 10.06
N THR A 175 -7.69 -0.12 11.11
CA THR A 175 -6.48 0.70 11.17
C THR A 175 -5.25 -0.17 11.35
N LEU A 176 -4.07 0.43 11.26
CA LEU A 176 -2.80 -0.24 11.39
C LEU A 176 -2.61 -0.83 12.79
N ALA A 177 -2.99 -0.10 13.86
CA ALA A 177 -2.95 -0.62 15.24
C ALA A 177 -3.90 -1.80 15.49
N ARG A 178 -4.95 -1.95 14.66
CA ARG A 178 -5.97 -3.01 14.77
C ARG A 178 -5.84 -4.05 13.65
N SER A 179 -4.72 -4.05 12.95
CA SER A 179 -4.45 -4.97 11.85
C SER A 179 -4.21 -6.39 12.36
N SER A 180 -4.70 -7.37 11.60
CA SER A 180 -4.58 -8.79 11.88
C SER A 180 -4.61 -9.56 10.56
N VAL A 181 -4.29 -10.85 10.59
CA VAL A 181 -4.38 -11.71 9.40
C VAL A 181 -5.78 -11.69 8.79
N GLY A 182 -6.83 -11.55 9.60
CA GLY A 182 -8.22 -11.50 9.12
C GLY A 182 -8.70 -10.15 8.61
N THR A 183 -7.91 -9.08 8.80
CA THR A 183 -8.30 -7.70 8.45
C THR A 183 -7.37 -7.03 7.43
N ALA A 184 -6.33 -7.74 6.99
CA ALA A 184 -5.35 -7.27 6.01
C ALA A 184 -5.33 -8.23 4.80
N PRO A 185 -6.25 -8.07 3.84
CA PRO A 185 -6.36 -8.97 2.70
C PRO A 185 -5.11 -8.90 1.82
N THR A 186 -4.76 -10.03 1.20
CA THR A 186 -3.63 -10.14 0.28
C THR A 186 -4.14 -10.23 -1.15
N VAL A 187 -3.58 -9.40 -2.03
CA VAL A 187 -3.86 -9.35 -3.46
C VAL A 187 -2.58 -9.65 -4.22
N LEU A 188 -2.70 -10.32 -5.37
CA LEU A 188 -1.59 -10.66 -6.26
C LEU A 188 -1.82 -10.00 -7.63
N THR A 189 -0.74 -9.52 -8.25
CA THR A 189 -0.77 -9.06 -9.64
C THR A 189 0.50 -9.49 -10.39
N ASP A 190 0.33 -9.87 -11.65
CA ASP A 190 1.42 -10.19 -12.59
C ASP A 190 1.81 -8.99 -13.47
N ASP A 191 1.10 -7.87 -13.33
CA ASP A 191 1.37 -6.65 -14.07
C ASP A 191 2.68 -5.99 -13.64
N ARG A 192 3.24 -5.21 -14.57
CA ARG A 192 4.58 -4.65 -14.43
C ARG A 192 4.66 -3.41 -13.55
N LEU A 193 3.54 -2.78 -13.23
CA LEU A 193 3.51 -1.54 -12.47
C LEU A 193 2.54 -1.68 -11.30
N VAL A 194 3.02 -1.35 -10.10
CA VAL A 194 2.19 -1.26 -8.90
C VAL A 194 2.38 0.12 -8.28
N LEU A 195 1.27 0.76 -7.93
CA LEU A 195 1.23 2.03 -7.22
C LEU A 195 0.61 1.80 -5.86
N LEU A 196 1.24 2.32 -4.80
CA LEU A 196 0.65 2.44 -3.47
C LEU A 196 0.41 3.91 -3.20
N THR A 197 -0.77 4.28 -2.69
CA THR A 197 -1.15 5.67 -2.45
C THR A 197 -1.82 5.86 -1.09
N THR A 198 -1.55 6.97 -0.43
CA THR A 198 -2.39 7.52 0.64
C THR A 198 -3.59 8.27 0.06
N ASP A 199 -4.57 8.62 0.90
CA ASP A 199 -5.83 9.22 0.44
C ASP A 199 -5.68 10.63 -0.09
N GLY A 200 -4.70 11.40 0.39
CA GLY A 200 -4.35 12.69 -0.21
C GLY A 200 -3.94 12.64 -1.69
N VAL A 201 -3.64 11.47 -2.27
CA VAL A 201 -3.49 11.31 -3.73
C VAL A 201 -4.83 11.00 -4.40
N HIS A 202 -5.54 9.97 -3.94
CA HIS A 202 -6.67 9.40 -4.68
C HIS A 202 -8.04 10.01 -4.31
N ASP A 203 -8.09 10.85 -3.28
CA ASP A 203 -9.22 11.75 -3.03
C ASP A 203 -9.04 13.08 -3.77
N ALA A 204 -7.80 13.49 -4.04
CA ALA A 204 -7.46 14.69 -4.80
C ALA A 204 -7.55 14.50 -6.32
N LEU A 205 -7.24 13.30 -6.82
CA LEU A 205 -7.21 12.98 -8.25
C LEU A 205 -8.31 12.01 -8.61
N THR A 206 -9.02 12.29 -9.70
CA THR A 206 -9.94 11.32 -10.29
C THR A 206 -9.18 10.13 -10.86
N HIS A 207 -9.87 9.01 -10.99
CA HIS A 207 -9.30 7.82 -11.62
C HIS A 207 -8.74 8.09 -13.03
N ASP A 208 -9.43 8.92 -13.82
CA ASP A 208 -8.99 9.32 -15.16
C ASP A 208 -7.73 10.19 -15.13
N GLN A 209 -7.62 11.10 -14.17
CA GLN A 209 -6.42 11.91 -13.98
C GLN A 209 -5.22 11.05 -13.59
N MET A 210 -5.40 10.11 -12.65
CA MET A 210 -4.35 9.15 -12.30
C MET A 210 -3.96 8.30 -13.51
N THR A 211 -4.93 7.81 -14.28
CA THR A 211 -4.71 7.03 -15.50
C THR A 211 -3.91 7.82 -16.55
N ALA A 212 -4.21 9.11 -16.75
CA ALA A 212 -3.49 9.96 -17.68
C ALA A 212 -2.02 10.15 -17.25
N LEU A 213 -1.76 10.36 -15.96
CA LEU A 213 -0.40 10.49 -15.40
C LEU A 213 0.38 9.19 -15.53
N VAL A 214 -0.23 8.04 -15.21
CA VAL A 214 0.38 6.71 -15.40
C VAL A 214 0.72 6.49 -16.87
N ARG A 215 -0.22 6.76 -17.78
CA ARG A 215 0.04 6.61 -19.22
C ARG A 215 1.23 7.46 -19.67
N ALA A 216 1.34 8.69 -19.18
CA ALA A 216 2.42 9.61 -19.55
C ALA A 216 3.79 9.21 -18.97
N SER A 217 3.84 8.61 -17.78
CA SER A 217 5.10 8.48 -17.01
C SER A 217 5.43 7.07 -16.50
N HIS A 218 4.64 6.03 -16.83
CA HIS A 218 4.87 4.65 -16.34
C HIS A 218 6.25 4.06 -16.62
N HIS A 219 6.99 4.60 -17.59
CA HIS A 219 8.36 4.18 -17.94
C HIS A 219 9.43 4.71 -16.97
N ASP A 220 9.10 5.69 -16.12
CA ASP A 220 9.99 6.28 -15.12
C ASP A 220 9.25 6.36 -13.78
N SER A 221 9.59 5.45 -12.86
CA SER A 221 8.94 5.37 -11.56
C SER A 221 9.09 6.66 -10.74
N ALA A 222 10.22 7.37 -10.86
CA ALA A 222 10.47 8.60 -10.11
C ALA A 222 9.64 9.75 -10.68
N ALA A 223 9.67 9.94 -12.01
CA ALA A 223 8.85 10.95 -12.66
C ALA A 223 7.35 10.74 -12.41
N LEU A 224 6.88 9.48 -12.42
CA LEU A 224 5.49 9.16 -12.11
C LEU A 224 5.13 9.48 -10.66
N ALA A 225 5.99 9.12 -9.69
CA ALA A 225 5.77 9.41 -8.28
C ALA A 225 5.64 10.93 -8.05
N ASP A 226 6.58 11.71 -8.60
CA ASP A 226 6.57 13.17 -8.50
C ASP A 226 5.35 13.78 -9.19
N ALA A 227 4.98 13.28 -10.37
CA ALA A 227 3.83 13.79 -11.12
C ALA A 227 2.51 13.59 -10.37
N LEU A 228 2.31 12.43 -9.73
CA LEU A 228 1.12 12.13 -8.94
C LEU A 228 0.99 13.07 -7.73
N VAL A 229 2.06 13.20 -6.94
CA VAL A 229 2.05 14.07 -5.75
C VAL A 229 1.96 15.55 -6.12
N ALA A 230 2.63 15.98 -7.19
CA ALA A 230 2.55 17.35 -7.68
C ALA A 230 1.17 17.70 -8.24
N ALA A 231 0.47 16.74 -8.86
CA ALA A 231 -0.90 16.93 -9.31
C ALA A 231 -1.87 16.99 -8.13
N ALA A 232 -1.75 16.07 -7.17
CA ALA A 232 -2.58 16.02 -5.98
C ALA A 232 -2.51 17.32 -5.16
N ALA A 233 -1.30 17.89 -5.00
CA ALA A 233 -1.08 19.14 -4.27
C ALA A 233 -1.75 20.39 -4.88
N ARG A 234 -2.30 20.30 -6.10
CA ARG A 234 -3.07 21.40 -6.72
C ARG A 234 -4.53 21.41 -6.26
N TYR A 235 -5.00 20.30 -5.69
CA TYR A 235 -6.34 20.18 -5.16
C TYR A 235 -6.36 20.62 -3.69
N THR A 236 -7.35 21.42 -3.32
CA THR A 236 -7.60 21.84 -1.94
C THR A 236 -9.09 21.74 -1.63
N GLN A 237 -9.43 21.25 -0.44
CA GLN A 237 -10.77 21.34 0.15
C GLN A 237 -10.74 22.41 1.24
N ASP A 238 -11.65 23.37 1.19
CA ASP A 238 -11.70 24.51 2.13
C ASP A 238 -10.36 25.25 2.30
N GLY A 239 -9.57 25.29 1.22
CA GLY A 239 -8.24 25.91 1.20
C GLY A 239 -7.12 25.06 1.82
N GLN A 240 -7.40 23.81 2.22
CA GLN A 240 -6.43 22.88 2.76
C GLN A 240 -6.23 21.67 1.82
N ALA A 241 -5.00 21.22 1.68
CA ALA A 241 -4.71 19.93 1.04
C ALA A 241 -4.34 18.90 2.11
N ASP A 242 -4.58 17.62 1.81
CA ASP A 242 -4.05 16.54 2.63
C ASP A 242 -2.58 16.27 2.34
N ASP A 243 -1.94 15.52 3.24
CA ASP A 243 -0.66 14.91 2.96
C ASP A 243 -0.82 13.88 1.83
N ALA A 244 0.08 13.92 0.84
CA ALA A 244 -0.03 13.10 -0.35
C ALA A 244 1.25 12.28 -0.54
N THR A 245 1.11 10.96 -0.54
CA THR A 245 2.23 10.04 -0.60
C THR A 245 1.97 8.88 -1.55
N VAL A 246 3.00 8.55 -2.34
CA VAL A 246 2.98 7.45 -3.30
C VAL A 246 4.26 6.63 -3.25
N ALA A 247 4.13 5.33 -3.46
CA ALA A 247 5.23 4.45 -3.86
C ALA A 247 4.91 3.82 -5.22
N VAL A 248 5.86 3.87 -6.15
CA VAL A 248 5.74 3.32 -7.50
C VAL A 248 6.77 2.21 -7.65
N ILE A 249 6.32 1.01 -7.99
CA ILE A 249 7.15 -0.16 -8.29
C ILE A 249 6.96 -0.53 -9.76
N ALA A 250 8.04 -0.58 -10.54
CA ALA A 250 8.01 -1.01 -11.93
C ALA A 250 8.98 -2.17 -12.20
N LEU A 251 8.54 -3.12 -13.03
CA LEU A 251 9.27 -4.32 -13.46
C LEU A 251 9.67 -4.20 -14.93
N GLY A 252 10.98 -4.28 -15.19
CA GLY A 252 11.58 -4.34 -16.54
C GLY A 252 11.24 -5.59 -17.34
#